data_AF-A0A921HMQ3-F1
#
_entry.id   AF-A0A921HMQ3-F1
#
_cell.length_a   1.000
_cell.length_b   1.000
_cell.length_c   1.000
_cell.angle_alpha   90.00
_cell.angle_beta   90.00
_cell.angle_gamma   90.00
#
_symmetry.space_group_name_H-M   'P 1'
#
loop_
_entity.id
_entity.type
_entity.pdbx_description
1 polymer ?
#
loop_
_entity_poly.entity_id
_entity_poly.type
_entity_poly.pdbx_seq_one_letter_code
_entity_poly.pdbx_strand_id
1 'polypeptide(L)'
;MVECSICHKKIDEKKALVNTTQNGEKRIICQECFQQEAGVDYGTFAYRKENAKQIAIALVVCIAMTIYAFVEKGPLYGLAGIILTVLIYFFAGKIK
;
A
#
# COMPACT_ATOMS: atom_id res chain seq x y z
N MET A 1 -9.21 -26.79 4.58
CA MET A 1 -9.85 -26.53 3.26
C MET A 1 -11.03 -25.59 3.50
N VAL A 2 -11.11 -24.49 2.78
CA VAL A 2 -12.15 -23.47 2.94
C VAL A 2 -12.94 -23.27 1.66
N GLU A 3 -14.17 -22.79 1.76
CA GLU A 3 -15.04 -22.57 0.61
C GLU A 3 -15.00 -21.10 0.18
N CYS A 4 -14.91 -20.85 -1.12
CA CYS A 4 -15.01 -19.50 -1.65
C CYS A 4 -16.45 -18.99 -1.58
N SER A 5 -16.66 -17.80 -1.00
CA SER A 5 -17.98 -17.15 -0.92
C SER A 5 -18.56 -16.68 -2.26
N ILE A 6 -17.81 -16.77 -3.37
CA ILE A 6 -18.23 -16.32 -4.71
C ILE A 6 -18.44 -17.52 -5.63
N CYS A 7 -17.41 -18.37 -5.79
CA CYS A 7 -17.46 -19.50 -6.71
C CYS A 7 -17.80 -20.84 -6.04
N HIS A 8 -17.99 -20.86 -4.72
CA HIS A 8 -18.31 -22.05 -3.92
C HIS A 8 -17.33 -23.24 -4.09
N LYS A 9 -16.15 -23.00 -4.68
CA LYS A 9 -15.09 -24.01 -4.80
C LYS A 9 -14.40 -24.19 -3.46
N LYS A 10 -14.03 -25.44 -3.16
CA LYS A 10 -13.12 -25.79 -2.06
C LYS A 10 -11.69 -25.41 -2.45
N ILE A 11 -11.11 -24.51 -1.68
CA ILE A 11 -9.74 -24.02 -1.83
C ILE A 11 -8.91 -24.44 -0.62
N ASP A 12 -7.61 -24.62 -0.85
CA ASP A 12 -6.65 -24.83 0.24
C ASP A 12 -6.56 -23.57 1.11
N GLU A 13 -6.45 -23.73 2.43
CA GLU A 13 -6.34 -22.60 3.36
C GLU A 13 -5.15 -21.70 3.03
N LYS A 14 -4.07 -22.25 2.47
CA LYS A 14 -2.89 -21.47 2.07
C LYS A 14 -3.14 -20.53 0.88
N LYS A 15 -4.16 -20.82 0.06
CA LYS A 15 -4.51 -20.05 -1.14
C LYS A 15 -5.76 -19.19 -0.94
N ALA A 16 -6.40 -19.31 0.20
CA ALA A 16 -7.61 -18.59 0.53
C ALA A 16 -7.27 -17.15 0.91
N LEU A 17 -7.98 -16.20 0.30
CA LEU A 17 -7.83 -14.78 0.57
C LEU A 17 -8.99 -14.31 1.45
N VAL A 18 -8.69 -13.63 2.55
CA VAL A 18 -9.71 -12.94 3.34
C VAL A 18 -9.84 -11.54 2.80
N ASN A 19 -10.97 -11.24 2.17
CA ASN A 19 -11.31 -9.92 1.66
C ASN A 19 -12.39 -9.28 2.54
N THR A 20 -12.29 -7.98 2.78
CA THR A 20 -13.29 -7.23 3.54
C THR A 20 -14.15 -6.44 2.55
N THR A 21 -15.47 -6.62 2.60
CA THR A 21 -16.40 -5.86 1.76
C THR A 21 -16.42 -4.39 2.16
N GLN A 22 -16.99 -3.51 1.32
CA GLN A 22 -17.19 -2.10 1.68
C GLN A 22 -18.05 -1.91 2.94
N ASN A 23 -18.85 -2.92 3.29
CA ASN A 23 -19.69 -2.95 4.49
C ASN A 23 -18.95 -3.47 5.74
N GLY A 24 -17.65 -3.78 5.64
CA GLY A 24 -16.83 -4.26 6.75
C GLY A 24 -16.94 -5.78 7.02
N GLU A 25 -17.69 -6.52 6.21
CA GLU A 25 -17.83 -7.97 6.38
C GLU A 25 -16.64 -8.71 5.79
N LYS A 26 -16.07 -9.64 6.57
CA LYS A 26 -14.97 -10.50 6.11
C LYS A 26 -15.54 -11.69 5.35
N ARG A 27 -15.08 -11.88 4.11
CA ARG A 27 -15.42 -13.03 3.26
C ARG A 27 -14.18 -13.74 2.77
N ILE A 28 -14.29 -15.05 2.56
CA ILE A 28 -13.20 -15.89 2.05
C ILE A 28 -13.38 -16.02 0.55
N ILE A 29 -12.38 -15.60 -0.22
CA ILE A 29 -12.43 -15.63 -1.68
C ILE A 29 -11.19 -16.27 -2.29
N CYS A 30 -11.35 -16.76 -3.50
CA CYS A 30 -10.29 -17.35 -4.29
C CYS A 30 -9.42 -16.27 -4.97
N GLN A 31 -8.18 -16.58 -5.33
CA GLN A 31 -7.31 -15.63 -6.07
C GLN A 31 -7.94 -15.16 -7.39
N GLU A 32 -8.57 -16.07 -8.15
CA GLU A 32 -9.27 -15.75 -9.41
C GLU A 32 -10.43 -14.78 -9.18
N CYS A 33 -11.19 -15.01 -8.09
CA CYS A 33 -12.34 -14.22 -7.68
C CYS A 33 -11.91 -12.82 -7.23
N PHE A 34 -10.79 -12.73 -6.49
CA PHE A 34 -10.19 -11.46 -6.11
C PHE A 34 -9.73 -10.68 -7.34
N GLN A 35 -9.12 -11.34 -8.33
CA GLN A 35 -8.66 -10.68 -9.55
C GLN A 35 -9.82 -10.12 -10.39
N GLN A 36 -10.95 -10.83 -10.45
CA GLN A 36 -12.16 -10.34 -11.11
C GLN A 36 -12.78 -9.12 -10.41
N GLU A 37 -12.87 -9.13 -9.07
CA GLU A 37 -13.43 -8.01 -8.32
C GLU A 37 -12.49 -6.79 -8.25
N ALA A 38 -11.19 -7.02 -8.02
CA ALA A 38 -10.20 -5.96 -7.83
C ALA A 38 -9.63 -5.43 -9.16
N GLY A 39 -9.85 -6.14 -10.27
CA GLY A 39 -9.29 -5.81 -11.59
C GLY A 39 -7.75 -5.92 -11.66
N VAL A 40 -7.11 -6.49 -10.64
CA VAL A 40 -5.65 -6.65 -10.54
C VAL A 40 -5.31 -7.99 -9.90
N ASP A 41 -4.20 -8.59 -10.34
CA ASP A 41 -3.69 -9.83 -9.74
C ASP A 41 -3.29 -9.63 -8.26
N TYR A 42 -3.51 -10.65 -7.43
CA TYR A 42 -3.23 -10.59 -5.99
C TYR A 42 -1.76 -10.30 -5.69
N GLY A 43 -0.81 -10.82 -6.49
CA GLY A 43 0.61 -10.52 -6.35
C GLY A 43 0.91 -9.05 -6.59
N THR A 44 0.26 -8.44 -7.59
CA THR A 44 0.38 -7.00 -7.87
C THR A 44 -0.22 -6.16 -6.74
N PHE A 45 -1.35 -6.59 -6.18
CA PHE A 45 -1.97 -5.93 -5.03
C PHE A 45 -1.10 -6.02 -3.77
N ALA A 46 -0.57 -7.20 -3.47
CA ALA A 46 0.34 -7.43 -2.34
C ALA A 46 1.60 -6.58 -2.46
N TYR A 47 2.23 -6.58 -3.64
CA TYR A 47 3.40 -5.74 -3.93
C TYR A 47 3.10 -4.25 -3.72
N ARG A 48 1.98 -3.74 -4.26
CA ARG A 48 1.57 -2.34 -4.05
C ARG A 48 1.31 -2.02 -2.58
N LYS A 49 0.75 -2.96 -1.81
CA LYS A 49 0.48 -2.79 -0.38
C LYS A 49 1.77 -2.72 0.44
N GLU A 50 2.74 -3.56 0.14
CA GLU A 50 4.06 -3.53 0.79
C GLU A 50 4.83 -2.26 0.43
N ASN A 51 4.83 -1.88 -0.85
CA ASN A 51 5.48 -0.67 -1.32
C ASN A 51 4.83 0.59 -0.70
N ALA A 52 3.49 0.62 -0.57
CA ALA A 52 2.78 1.70 0.12
C ALA A 52 3.19 1.84 1.59
N LYS A 53 3.42 0.74 2.31
CA LYS A 53 3.91 0.79 3.70
C LYS A 53 5.32 1.39 3.79
N GLN A 54 6.22 0.96 2.90
CA GLN A 54 7.59 1.48 2.87
C GLN A 54 7.60 2.98 2.54
N ILE A 55 6.82 3.39 1.53
CA ILE A 55 6.66 4.81 1.15
C ILE A 55 6.08 5.63 2.31
N ALA A 56 5.08 5.11 3.03
CA ALA A 56 4.49 5.80 4.17
C ALA A 56 5.51 6.04 5.30
N ILE A 57 6.32 5.03 5.64
CA ILE A 57 7.37 5.18 6.65
C ILE A 57 8.42 6.21 6.19
N ALA A 58 8.88 6.12 4.94
CA ALA A 58 9.84 7.07 4.38
C ALA A 58 9.32 8.51 4.40
N LEU A 59 8.04 8.73 4.11
CA LEU A 59 7.38 10.03 4.18
C LEU A 59 7.41 10.61 5.60
N VAL A 60 7.07 9.81 6.61
CA VAL A 60 7.10 10.25 8.01
C VAL A 60 8.51 10.70 8.42
N VAL A 61 9.54 9.94 8.04
CA VAL A 61 10.94 10.28 8.32
C VAL A 61 11.35 11.58 7.60
N CYS A 62 10.98 11.75 6.33
CA CYS A 62 11.29 12.96 5.57
C CYS A 62 10.61 14.20 6.17
N ILE A 63 9.36 14.08 6.62
CA ILE A 63 8.64 15.17 7.30
C ILE A 63 9.34 15.52 8.62
N ALA A 64 9.73 14.53 9.43
CA ALA A 64 10.44 14.76 10.69
C ALA A 64 11.78 15.48 10.47
N MET A 65 12.57 15.06 9.48
CA MET A 65 13.82 15.74 9.10
C MET A 65 13.58 17.16 8.59
N THR A 66 12.51 17.37 7.83
CA THR A 66 12.15 18.70 7.32
C THR A 66 11.77 19.66 8.46
N ILE A 67 11.02 19.18 9.45
CA ILE A 67 10.69 19.95 10.66
C ILE A 67 11.96 20.29 11.44
N TYR A 68 12.84 19.30 11.65
CA TYR A 68 14.11 19.52 12.33
C TYR A 68 14.99 20.57 11.61
N ALA A 69 15.12 20.47 10.29
CA ALA A 69 15.87 21.41 9.48
C ALA A 69 15.28 22.83 9.53
N PHE A 70 13.95 22.95 9.61
CA PHE A 70 13.26 24.24 9.77
C PHE A 70 13.57 24.89 11.12
N VAL A 71 13.61 24.10 12.20
CA VAL A 71 13.88 24.58 13.56
C VAL A 71 15.35 24.96 13.76
N GLU A 72 16.29 24.14 13.30
CA GLU A 72 17.72 24.40 13.53
C GLU A 72 18.35 25.38 12.55
N LYS A 73 18.01 25.28 11.26
CA LYS A 73 18.72 26.00 10.18
C LYS A 73 17.87 27.05 9.50
N GLY A 74 16.60 27.18 9.91
CA GLY A 74 15.67 28.18 9.40
C GLY A 74 14.90 27.76 8.14
N PRO A 75 14.03 28.65 7.63
CA PRO A 75 12.98 28.30 6.67
C PRO A 75 13.49 27.86 5.29
N LEU A 76 14.68 28.31 4.88
CA LEU A 76 15.31 27.95 3.60
C LEU A 76 15.63 26.44 3.52
N TYR A 77 16.10 25.85 4.61
CA TYR A 77 16.44 24.42 4.66
C TYR A 77 15.19 23.53 4.75
N GLY A 78 14.12 24.02 5.38
CA GLY A 78 12.83 23.33 5.33
C GLY A 78 12.21 23.31 3.93
N LEU A 79 12.31 24.41 3.17
CA LEU A 79 11.90 24.43 1.76
C LEU A 79 12.65 23.40 0.91
N ALA A 80 13.97 23.26 1.10
CA ALA A 80 14.76 22.23 0.44
C ALA A 80 14.31 20.80 0.83
N GLY A 81 13.97 20.58 2.10
CA GLY A 81 13.42 19.30 2.59
C GLY A 81 12.07 18.94 1.97
N ILE A 82 11.17 19.92 1.80
CA ILE A 82 9.89 19.72 1.12
C ILE A 82 10.11 19.34 -0.35
N ILE A 83 10.98 20.07 -1.07
CA ILE A 83 11.31 19.78 -2.47
C ILE A 83 11.87 18.36 -2.63
N LEU A 84 12.79 17.96 -1.74
CA LEU A 84 13.35 16.61 -1.74
C LEU A 84 12.28 15.54 -1.50
N THR A 85 11.37 15.77 -0.57
CA THR A 85 10.27 14.84 -0.25
C THR A 85 9.32 14.66 -1.45
N VAL A 86 9.00 15.75 -2.16
CA VAL A 86 8.18 15.73 -3.37
C VAL A 86 8.88 14.95 -4.50
N LEU A 87 10.19 15.15 -4.68
CA LEU A 87 10.98 14.40 -5.65
C LEU A 87 10.96 12.90 -5.35
N ILE A 88 11.21 12.50 -4.10
CA ILE A 88 11.16 11.09 -3.68
C ILE A 88 9.77 10.49 -3.93
N TYR A 89 8.70 11.22 -3.62
CA TYR A 89 7.33 10.77 -3.88
C TYR A 89 7.08 10.55 -5.37
N PHE A 90 7.53 11.47 -6.21
CA PHE A 90 7.37 11.35 -7.66
C PHE A 90 8.17 10.19 -8.24
N PHE A 91 9.41 9.99 -7.79
CA PHE A 91 10.22 8.84 -8.17
C PHE A 91 9.59 7.53 -7.70
N ALA A 92 9.12 7.44 -6.45
CA ALA A 92 8.46 6.26 -5.92
C ALA A 92 7.16 5.92 -6.67
N GLY A 93 6.39 6.93 -7.09
CA GLY A 93 5.18 6.75 -7.90
C GLY A 93 5.44 6.38 -9.37
N LYS A 94 6.63 6.72 -9.90
CA LYS A 94 7.03 6.38 -11.27
C LYS A 94 7.77 5.05 -11.42
N ILE A 95 8.15 4.40 -10.33
CA ILE A 95 8.62 3.00 -10.37
C ILE A 95 7.40 2.16 -10.77
N LYS A 96 7.27 1.96 -12.08
CA LYS A 96 6.19 1.23 -12.74
C LYS A 96 6.71 -0.12 -13.21
#